data_AF-A0A2M7A011-F1
#
_entry.id   AF-A0A2M7A011-F1
#
_cell.length_a   1.000
_cell.length_b   1.000
_cell.length_c   1.000
_cell.angle_alpha   90.00
_cell.angle_beta   90.00
_cell.angle_gamma   90.00
#
_symmetry.space_group_name_H-M   'P 1'
#
loop_
_entity.id
_entity.type
_entity.pdbx_description
1 polymer ?
#
loop_
_entity_poly.entity_id
_entity_poly.type
_entity_poly.pdbx_seq_one_letter_code
_entity_poly.pdbx_strand_id
1 'polypeptide(L)'
;MAKIKICKEKNCYNSATTAGYCRLHYLKNSRKIKEEQRQKAGKRLDAYIESICKKHPDNYIEVIKENISSPGFEGYVEDRFGYDDEDILQVMDDLSFDEEIDDLIRHLKIEDEY
;
A
#
# COMPACT_ATOMS: atom_id res chain seq x y z
N MET A 1 -10.52 0.30 27.15
CA MET A 1 -9.12 -0.14 27.34
C MET A 1 -8.53 -0.42 25.96
N ALA A 2 -7.42 0.21 25.59
CA ALA A 2 -6.78 -0.02 24.29
C ALA A 2 -6.18 -1.44 24.25
N LYS A 3 -6.59 -2.26 23.27
CA LYS A 3 -6.11 -3.63 23.12
C LYS A 3 -4.77 -3.60 22.39
N ILE A 4 -3.69 -3.92 23.10
CA ILE A 4 -2.35 -4.03 22.49
C ILE A 4 -2.36 -5.23 21.54
N LYS A 5 -2.08 -4.99 20.26
CA LYS A 5 -1.89 -6.04 19.25
C LYS A 5 -0.45 -6.55 19.34
N ILE A 6 -0.24 -7.86 19.27
CA ILE A 6 1.09 -8.49 19.27
C ILE A 6 1.55 -8.69 17.82
N CYS A 7 2.86 -8.63 17.60
CA CYS A 7 3.49 -8.87 16.31
C CYS A 7 3.07 -10.22 15.69
N LYS A 8 2.80 -10.23 14.37
CA LYS A 8 2.44 -11.42 13.58
C LYS A 8 3.58 -12.44 13.41
N GLU A 9 4.83 -12.02 13.52
CA GLU A 9 5.99 -12.92 13.38
C GLU A 9 5.97 -14.00 14.47
N LYS A 10 6.24 -15.25 14.07
CA LYS A 10 6.32 -16.39 15.01
C LYS A 10 7.34 -16.11 16.11
N ASN A 11 6.96 -16.41 17.36
CA ASN A 11 7.78 -16.21 18.55
C ASN A 11 8.17 -14.74 18.84
N CYS A 12 7.47 -13.76 18.26
CA CYS A 12 7.66 -12.36 18.61
C CYS A 12 6.53 -11.88 19.54
N TYR A 13 6.88 -11.49 20.76
CA TYR A 13 5.93 -10.97 21.76
C TYR A 13 5.90 -9.44 21.85
N ASN A 14 6.60 -8.76 20.95
CA ASN A 14 6.61 -7.30 20.89
C ASN A 14 5.24 -6.77 20.45
N SER A 15 4.91 -5.57 20.92
CA SER A 15 3.74 -4.84 20.44
C SER A 15 3.85 -4.56 18.95
N ALA A 16 2.79 -4.88 18.21
CA ALA A 16 2.65 -4.49 16.82
C ALA A 16 2.46 -2.98 16.70
N THR A 17 3.13 -2.38 15.71
CA THR A 17 3.03 -0.96 15.39
C THR A 17 2.34 -0.76 14.04
N THR A 18 2.86 -1.38 12.98
CA THR A 18 2.45 -1.13 11.57
C THR A 18 2.22 -2.46 10.87
N ALA A 19 1.15 -2.58 10.05
CA ALA A 19 0.79 -3.81 9.33
C ALA A 19 0.66 -5.08 10.20
N GLY A 20 0.50 -4.92 11.51
CA GLY A 20 0.49 -6.01 12.49
C GLY A 20 1.87 -6.58 12.85
N TYR A 21 2.96 -5.92 12.48
CA TYR A 21 4.33 -6.28 12.87
C TYR A 21 4.87 -5.29 13.90
N CYS A 22 5.83 -5.73 14.72
CA CYS A 22 6.65 -4.78 15.50
C CYS A 22 7.60 -4.03 14.55
N ARG A 23 8.15 -2.89 14.99
CA ARG A 23 9.00 -2.02 14.15
C ARG A 23 10.12 -2.78 13.42
N LEU A 24 10.79 -3.70 14.09
CA LEU A 24 11.87 -4.51 13.50
C LEU A 24 11.35 -5.46 12.41
N HIS A 25 10.27 -6.19 12.69
CA HIS A 25 9.72 -7.14 11.71
C HIS A 25 8.96 -6.45 10.58
N TYR A 26 8.48 -5.22 10.77
CA TYR A 26 7.99 -4.39 9.69
C TYR A 26 9.12 -4.06 8.71
N LEU A 27 10.27 -3.58 9.20
CA LEU A 27 11.43 -3.27 8.33
C LEU A 27 11.95 -4.51 7.59
N LYS A 28 12.03 -5.64 8.28
CA LYS A 28 12.45 -6.93 7.69
C LYS A 28 11.49 -7.40 6.59
N ASN A 29 10.18 -7.27 6.81
CA ASN A 29 9.16 -7.75 5.89
C ASN A 29 8.66 -6.65 4.93
N SER A 30 9.25 -5.44 4.96
CA SER A 30 8.74 -4.25 4.25
C SER A 30 8.54 -4.50 2.77
N ARG A 31 9.53 -5.12 2.09
CA ARG A 31 9.42 -5.51 0.67
C ARG A 31 8.23 -6.42 0.38
N LYS A 32 8.00 -7.41 1.24
CA LYS A 32 6.89 -8.36 1.08
C LYS A 32 5.54 -7.70 1.37
N ILE A 33 5.49 -6.86 2.41
CA ILE A 33 4.30 -6.07 2.77
C ILE A 33 3.93 -5.16 1.60
N LYS A 34 4.91 -4.43 1.04
CA LYS A 34 4.75 -3.59 -0.15
C LYS A 34 4.22 -4.35 -1.35
N GLU A 35 4.79 -5.52 -1.64
CA GLU A 35 4.33 -6.37 -2.74
C GLU A 35 2.88 -6.84 -2.55
N GLU A 36 2.51 -7.30 -1.35
CA GLU A 36 1.15 -7.71 -1.04
C GLU A 36 0.14 -6.55 -1.19
N GLN A 37 0.54 -5.33 -0.82
CA GLN A 37 -0.29 -4.14 -0.98
C GLN A 37 -0.42 -3.71 -2.45
N ARG A 38 0.67 -3.73 -3.23
CA ARG A 38 0.62 -3.48 -4.68
C ARG A 38 -0.34 -4.45 -5.37
N GLN A 39 -0.31 -5.74 -5.00
CA GLN A 39 -1.24 -6.73 -5.54
C GLN A 39 -2.70 -6.46 -5.15
N LYS A 40 -2.95 -6.01 -3.91
CA LYS A 40 -4.30 -5.62 -3.48
C LYS A 40 -4.81 -4.40 -4.24
N ALA A 41 -3.97 -3.38 -4.41
CA ALA A 41 -4.30 -2.18 -5.19
C ALA A 41 -4.66 -2.54 -6.64
N GLY A 42 -3.87 -3.41 -7.28
CA GLY A 42 -4.17 -3.93 -8.62
C GLY A 42 -5.54 -4.60 -8.70
N LYS A 43 -5.87 -5.50 -7.76
CA LYS A 43 -7.19 -6.17 -7.71
C LYS A 43 -8.35 -5.20 -7.53
N ARG A 44 -8.16 -4.11 -6.76
CA ARG A 44 -9.19 -3.07 -6.61
C ARG A 44 -9.40 -2.30 -7.91
N LEU A 45 -8.33 -1.97 -8.62
CA LEU A 45 -8.40 -1.34 -9.94
C LEU A 45 -9.13 -2.24 -10.94
N ASP A 46 -8.80 -3.53 -10.98
CA ASP A 46 -9.48 -4.51 -11.83
C ASP A 46 -10.98 -4.56 -11.52
N ALA A 47 -11.35 -4.62 -10.24
CA ALA A 47 -12.75 -4.61 -9.81
C ALA A 47 -13.48 -3.31 -10.22
N TYR A 48 -12.80 -2.16 -10.14
CA TYR A 48 -13.34 -0.89 -10.62
C TYR A 48 -13.61 -0.93 -12.13
N ILE A 49 -12.61 -1.30 -12.92
CA ILE A 49 -12.73 -1.39 -14.39
C ILE A 49 -13.84 -2.36 -14.77
N GLU A 50 -13.87 -3.57 -14.18
CA GLU A 50 -14.95 -4.54 -14.43
C GLU A 50 -16.33 -3.98 -14.12
N SER A 51 -16.46 -3.21 -13.02
CA SER A 51 -17.74 -2.63 -12.63
C SER A 51 -18.24 -1.61 -13.64
N ILE A 52 -17.34 -0.85 -14.27
CA ILE A 52 -17.68 0.13 -15.30
C ILE A 52 -17.99 -0.57 -16.62
N CYS A 53 -17.16 -1.53 -17.04
CA CYS A 53 -17.40 -2.33 -18.25
C CYS A 53 -18.75 -3.06 -18.21
N LYS A 54 -19.15 -3.60 -17.05
CA LYS A 54 -20.45 -4.28 -16.89
C LYS A 54 -21.65 -3.31 -16.94
N LYS A 55 -21.49 -2.09 -16.43
CA LYS A 55 -22.57 -1.08 -16.39
C LYS A 55 -22.71 -0.29 -17.69
N HIS A 56 -21.61 -0.10 -18.40
CA HIS A 56 -21.52 0.76 -19.58
C HIS A 56 -20.81 0.04 -20.74
N PRO A 57 -21.35 -1.10 -21.24
CA PRO A 57 -20.65 -1.94 -22.22
C PRO A 57 -20.37 -1.22 -23.55
N ASP A 58 -21.21 -0.26 -23.95
CA ASP A 58 -21.08 0.42 -25.25
C ASP A 58 -20.16 1.65 -25.20
N ASN A 59 -19.88 2.19 -24.01
CA ASN A 59 -19.13 3.46 -23.85
C ASN A 59 -18.24 3.51 -22.59
N TYR A 60 -17.83 2.36 -22.05
CA TYR A 60 -17.03 2.28 -20.82
C TYR A 60 -15.75 3.11 -20.88
N ILE A 61 -15.10 3.25 -22.05
CA ILE A 61 -13.88 4.05 -22.19
C ILE A 61 -14.15 5.53 -21.85
N GLU A 62 -15.22 6.10 -22.40
CA GLU A 62 -15.57 7.50 -22.17
C GLU A 62 -16.01 7.72 -20.74
N VAL A 63 -16.78 6.78 -20.17
CA VAL A 63 -17.18 6.81 -18.76
C VAL A 63 -15.97 6.74 -17.82
N ILE A 64 -14.97 5.91 -18.12
CA ILE A 64 -13.73 5.84 -17.31
C ILE A 64 -12.99 7.19 -17.35
N LYS A 65 -12.84 7.80 -18.53
CA LYS A 65 -12.18 9.10 -18.69
C LYS A 65 -12.90 10.21 -17.93
N GLU A 66 -14.23 10.26 -18.05
CA GLU A 66 -15.06 11.24 -17.34
C GLU A 66 -14.96 11.06 -15.83
N ASN A 67 -15.00 9.81 -15.34
CA ASN A 67 -14.85 9.52 -13.92
C ASN A 67 -13.49 9.97 -13.40
N ILE A 68 -12.38 9.60 -14.07
CA ILE A 68 -11.02 9.96 -13.63
C ILE A 68 -10.82 11.49 -13.66
N SER A 69 -11.43 12.19 -14.61
CA SER A 69 -11.30 13.64 -14.74
C SER A 69 -12.20 14.41 -13.77
N SER A 70 -13.13 13.73 -13.08
CA SER A 70 -14.09 14.35 -12.18
C SER A 70 -13.41 14.70 -10.84
N PRO A 71 -13.66 15.91 -10.29
CA PRO A 71 -13.13 16.30 -8.97
C PRO A 71 -13.67 15.47 -7.79
N GLY A 72 -14.68 14.62 -8.03
CA GLY A 72 -15.21 13.68 -7.04
C GLY A 72 -14.67 12.26 -7.17
N PHE A 73 -13.70 12.02 -8.05
CA PHE A 73 -13.19 10.68 -8.34
C PHE A 73 -12.58 10.00 -7.11
N GLU A 74 -11.65 10.67 -6.43
CA GLU A 74 -11.05 10.16 -5.19
C GLU A 74 -12.10 9.75 -4.16
N GLY A 75 -13.11 10.59 -3.91
CA GLY A 75 -14.17 10.31 -2.95
C GLY A 75 -15.10 9.16 -3.39
N TYR A 76 -15.36 9.02 -4.69
CA TYR A 76 -16.12 7.90 -5.23
C TYR A 76 -15.34 6.57 -5.12
N VAL A 77 -14.03 6.61 -5.36
CA VAL A 77 -13.16 5.44 -5.20
C VAL A 77 -13.08 5.05 -3.72
N GLU A 78 -12.94 6.03 -2.83
CA GLU A 78 -12.95 5.84 -1.38
C GLU A 78 -14.23 5.16 -0.89
N ASP A 79 -15.40 5.72 -1.22
CA ASP A 79 -16.69 5.21 -0.76
C ASP A 79 -16.98 3.79 -1.27
N ARG A 80 -16.62 3.50 -2.52
CA ARG A 80 -17.05 2.27 -3.20
C ARG A 80 -16.03 1.14 -3.14
N PHE A 81 -14.75 1.45 -3.09
CA PHE A 81 -13.66 0.47 -3.11
C PHE A 81 -12.84 0.45 -1.83
N GLY A 82 -12.97 1.48 -0.99
CA GLY A 82 -12.29 1.61 0.29
C GLY A 82 -10.79 1.90 0.14
N TYR A 83 -10.31 2.83 0.96
CA TYR A 83 -8.90 2.88 1.32
C TYR A 83 -8.77 2.30 2.73
N ASP A 84 -7.85 1.33 2.93
CA ASP A 84 -7.30 1.19 4.28
C ASP A 84 -6.31 2.38 4.45
N ASP A 85 -6.27 3.01 5.62
CA ASP A 85 -5.33 4.13 5.89
C ASP A 85 -3.86 3.76 5.57
N GLU A 86 -3.52 2.46 5.64
CA GLU A 86 -2.21 1.94 5.24
C GLU A 86 -1.93 2.05 3.72
N ASP A 87 -2.95 2.07 2.86
CA ASP A 87 -2.78 2.09 1.40
C ASP A 87 -2.47 3.51 0.88
N ILE A 88 -3.08 4.56 1.45
CA ILE A 88 -2.83 5.97 1.03
C ILE A 88 -1.44 6.44 1.47
N LEU A 89 -1.06 6.16 2.71
CA LEU A 89 0.27 6.48 3.26
C LEU A 89 1.40 5.89 2.41
N GLN A 90 1.13 4.80 1.68
CA GLN A 90 2.13 4.05 0.96
C GLN A 90 2.34 4.43 -0.50
N VAL A 91 1.30 4.92 -1.19
CA VAL A 91 1.51 5.54 -2.51
C VAL A 91 2.37 6.80 -2.37
N MET A 92 2.19 7.51 -1.26
CA MET A 92 3.05 8.65 -0.92
C MET A 92 4.47 8.22 -0.54
N ASP A 93 4.63 7.12 0.21
CA ASP A 93 5.92 6.55 0.62
C ASP A 93 6.73 5.98 -0.56
N ASP A 94 6.08 5.31 -1.52
CA ASP A 94 6.71 4.72 -2.72
C ASP A 94 7.26 5.80 -3.70
N LEU A 95 6.73 7.03 -3.67
CA LEU A 95 7.27 8.15 -4.46
C LEU A 95 8.45 8.85 -3.79
N SER A 96 8.68 8.66 -2.49
CA SER A 96 9.72 9.39 -1.74
C SER A 96 10.86 8.52 -1.21
N PHE A 97 10.68 7.22 -0.96
CA PHE A 97 11.65 6.44 -0.16
C PHE A 97 12.45 5.35 -0.90
N ASP A 98 12.03 4.90 -2.09
CA ASP A 98 12.72 3.78 -2.74
C ASP A 98 14.13 4.19 -3.27
N GLU A 99 14.36 5.45 -3.67
CA GLU A 99 15.70 5.94 -4.05
C GLU A 99 16.58 6.25 -2.83
N GLU A 100 16.05 6.89 -1.79
CA GLU A 100 16.82 7.31 -0.61
C GLU A 100 17.28 6.14 0.27
N ILE A 101 16.48 5.07 0.40
CA ILE A 101 16.83 3.93 1.27
C ILE A 101 17.99 3.11 0.69
N ASP A 102 18.01 2.88 -0.63
CA ASP A 102 19.12 2.16 -1.26
C ASP A 102 20.43 2.96 -1.16
N ASP A 103 20.37 4.28 -1.25
CA ASP A 103 21.52 5.14 -1.02
C ASP A 103 21.94 5.18 0.45
N LEU A 104 21.00 5.19 1.40
CA LEU A 104 21.31 5.13 2.84
C LEU A 104 21.96 3.78 3.22
N ILE A 105 21.50 2.67 2.64
CA ILE A 105 22.09 1.33 2.84
C ILE A 105 23.50 1.24 2.26
N ARG A 106 23.77 1.89 1.11
CA ARG A 106 25.12 1.99 0.55
C ARG A 106 26.06 2.74 1.49
N HIS A 107 25.59 3.82 2.12
CA HIS A 107 26.38 4.60 3.07
C HIS A 107 26.56 3.94 4.45
N LEU A 108 25.71 2.99 4.82
CA LEU A 108 25.85 2.19 6.05
C LEU A 108 26.87 1.04 5.92
N LYS A 109 27.33 0.71 4.72
CA LYS A 109 28.36 -0.33 4.49
C LYS A 109 29.78 0.24 4.53
N ILE A 110 30.24 0.68 5.70
CA ILE A 110 31.64 1.04 6.00
C ILE A 110 31.80 0.73 7.51
N GLU A 111 32.58 -0.22 8.04
CA GLU A 111 33.77 -0.98 7.61
C GLU A 111 33.66 -2.42 8.16
N ASP A 112 33.86 -3.45 7.33
CA ASP A 112 34.35 -4.74 7.84
C ASP A 112 35.89 -4.62 7.89
N GLU A 113 36.43 -4.13 9.01
CA GLU A 113 37.85 -4.31 9.31
C GLU A 113 38.07 -5.76 9.79
N TYR A 114 38.66 -6.59 8.92
CA TYR A 114 39.76 -7.51 9.23
C TYR A 114 40.49 -7.94 7.94
#